data_AF-A0A397YYK0-F1
#
_entry.id   AF-A0A397YYK0-F1
#
_cell.length_a   1.000
_cell.length_b   1.000
_cell.length_c   1.000
_cell.angle_alpha   90.00
_cell.angle_beta   90.00
_cell.angle_gamma   90.00
#
_symmetry.space_group_name_H-M   'P 1'
#
loop_
_entity.id
_entity.type
_entity.pdbx_description
1 polymer ?
#
loop_
_entity_poly.entity_id
_entity_poly.type
_entity_poly.pdbx_seq_one_letter_code
_entity_poly.pdbx_strand_id
1 'polypeptide(L)'
;MLGLEEKEMMMKKVRKATPELATSKTIVWWDMDSCPLPNGYEPSRVGPRIDTELKNQGYNGPLTIIGIGNLEGVPHDFLKALSSGGVVIKQLPLGSDMMSCVRRALFSREPRFEPPLSMMLITAVHAELLEDVICVFFNRGPRYNLLLAFPAVTEHADPEPPTLLVDNFGGEWVWDRLGLLKDPGSANYDTRRQDTGCESHCCGLCDDFSSDSFDDFKAHLDSPQHADKMHEYLSYLAGRFNRVLENFESAVRLQESYLAKVEAKRREFVTWFGLYDSDDEDDTPKPQKAS
;
A
#
# COMPACT_ATOMS: atom_id res chain seq x y z
N MET A 1 -2.85 -19.01 22.18
CA MET A 1 -3.89 -19.69 21.38
C MET A 1 -5.15 -18.84 21.51
N LEU A 2 -5.31 -17.84 20.63
CA LEU A 2 -6.43 -16.89 20.73
C LEU A 2 -7.75 -17.63 20.49
N GLY A 3 -8.77 -17.29 21.29
CA GLY A 3 -10.06 -17.97 21.31
C GLY A 3 -10.83 -17.79 20.00
N LEU A 4 -11.68 -18.76 19.66
CA LEU A 4 -12.58 -18.68 18.49
C LEU A 4 -13.45 -17.41 18.53
N GLU A 5 -13.85 -16.96 19.72
CA GLU A 5 -14.61 -15.72 19.91
C GLU A 5 -13.77 -14.46 19.66
N GLU A 6 -12.48 -14.41 20.01
CA GLU A 6 -11.59 -13.29 19.65
C GLU A 6 -11.32 -13.27 18.13
N LYS A 7 -11.19 -14.45 17.52
CA LYS A 7 -11.08 -14.57 16.05
C LYS A 7 -12.37 -14.19 15.34
N GLU A 8 -13.55 -14.48 15.90
CA GLU A 8 -14.84 -13.99 15.40
C GLU A 8 -15.02 -12.50 15.64
N MET A 9 -14.53 -11.95 16.76
CA MET A 9 -14.61 -10.52 17.08
C MET A 9 -13.67 -9.66 16.22
N MET A 10 -12.57 -10.25 15.70
CA MET A 10 -11.72 -9.66 14.66
C MET A 10 -12.27 -9.81 13.24
N MET A 11 -13.39 -10.52 13.05
CA MET A 11 -13.97 -10.81 11.74
C MET A 11 -15.31 -10.08 11.57
N LYS A 12 -15.28 -9.03 10.76
CA LYS A 12 -16.41 -8.28 10.17
C LYS A 12 -17.09 -7.24 11.08
N LYS A 13 -16.45 -6.07 11.21
CA LYS A 13 -17.21 -4.79 11.28
C LYS A 13 -17.68 -4.40 9.88
N VAL A 14 -18.54 -5.20 9.27
CA VAL A 14 -19.09 -4.91 7.94
C VAL A 14 -20.54 -4.52 8.08
N ARG A 15 -20.86 -3.29 7.65
CA ARG A 15 -22.22 -2.77 7.65
C ARG A 15 -22.87 -3.08 6.30
N LYS A 16 -24.17 -3.33 6.33
CA LYS A 16 -24.93 -3.45 5.08
C LYS A 16 -25.00 -2.10 4.37
N ALA A 17 -24.98 -2.14 3.04
CA ALA A 17 -25.20 -0.98 2.21
C ALA A 17 -26.55 -0.32 2.55
N THR A 18 -26.55 1.01 2.65
CA THR A 18 -27.80 1.78 2.71
C THR A 18 -28.55 1.66 1.37
N PRO A 19 -29.86 1.94 1.32
CA PRO A 19 -30.62 1.89 0.05
C PRO A 19 -30.00 2.71 -1.08
N GLU A 20 -29.41 3.88 -0.75
CA GLU A 20 -28.73 4.75 -1.72
C GLU A 20 -27.45 4.13 -2.29
N LEU A 21 -26.71 3.37 -1.48
CA LEU A 21 -25.45 2.72 -1.88
C LEU A 21 -25.68 1.33 -2.48
N ALA A 22 -26.84 0.71 -2.24
CA ALA A 22 -27.11 -0.66 -2.66
C ALA A 22 -27.09 -0.83 -4.19
N THR A 23 -27.44 0.22 -4.93
CA THR A 23 -27.42 0.23 -6.40
C THR A 23 -26.32 1.13 -6.96
N SER A 24 -25.50 1.74 -6.10
CA SER A 24 -24.45 2.65 -6.51
C SER A 24 -23.23 1.92 -7.03
N LYS A 25 -22.38 2.66 -7.75
CA LYS A 25 -21.11 2.13 -8.25
C LYS A 25 -20.17 1.82 -7.09
N THR A 26 -19.49 0.69 -7.18
CA THR A 26 -18.38 0.30 -6.31
C THR A 26 -17.10 0.23 -7.13
N ILE A 27 -16.07 0.97 -6.70
CA ILE A 27 -14.73 0.92 -7.30
C ILE A 27 -13.77 0.33 -6.29
N VAL A 28 -13.11 -0.76 -6.65
CA VAL A 28 -12.12 -1.44 -5.81
C VAL A 28 -10.74 -1.11 -6.34
N TRP A 29 -9.90 -0.52 -5.50
CA TRP A 29 -8.47 -0.35 -5.74
C TRP A 29 -7.71 -1.36 -4.91
N TRP A 30 -6.99 -2.24 -5.60
CA TRP A 30 -6.22 -3.32 -5.00
C TRP A 30 -4.74 -3.12 -5.25
N ASP A 31 -4.01 -2.84 -4.17
CA ASP A 31 -2.57 -2.76 -4.15
C ASP A 31 -1.98 -4.18 -4.15
N MET A 32 -1.53 -4.64 -5.31
CA MET A 32 -1.00 -5.99 -5.49
C MET A 32 0.38 -6.16 -4.85
N ASP A 33 1.11 -5.07 -4.61
CA ASP A 33 2.44 -5.10 -4.01
C ASP A 33 2.33 -5.29 -2.49
N SER A 34 1.42 -4.57 -1.83
CA SER A 34 1.21 -4.69 -0.38
C SER A 34 0.24 -5.80 0.04
N CYS A 35 -0.69 -6.17 -0.85
CA CYS A 35 -1.67 -7.24 -0.63
C CYS A 35 -1.57 -8.32 -1.71
N PRO A 36 -0.46 -9.07 -1.80
CA PRO A 36 -0.33 -10.14 -2.77
C PRO A 36 -1.38 -11.25 -2.52
N LEU A 37 -1.64 -12.07 -3.54
CA LEU A 37 -2.53 -13.22 -3.35
C LEU A 37 -1.89 -14.27 -2.44
N PRO A 38 -2.67 -14.90 -1.54
CA PRO A 38 -2.19 -16.02 -0.76
C PRO A 38 -1.67 -17.15 -1.67
N ASN A 39 -0.57 -17.79 -1.28
CA ASN A 39 0.05 -18.86 -2.05
C ASN A 39 -0.95 -19.93 -2.51
N GLY A 40 -0.93 -20.25 -3.80
CA GLY A 40 -1.81 -21.24 -4.44
C GLY A 40 -3.28 -20.77 -4.58
N TYR A 41 -3.58 -19.48 -4.45
CA TYR A 41 -4.91 -18.96 -4.68
C TYR A 41 -5.08 -18.71 -6.17
N GLU A 42 -6.20 -19.16 -6.72
CA GLU A 42 -6.46 -19.07 -8.15
C GLU A 42 -6.79 -17.62 -8.53
N PRO A 43 -5.98 -16.93 -9.38
CA PRO A 43 -6.14 -15.50 -9.60
C PRO A 43 -7.47 -15.14 -10.27
N SER A 44 -7.97 -16.00 -11.17
CA SER A 44 -9.26 -15.82 -11.85
C SER A 44 -10.46 -15.75 -10.90
N ARG A 45 -10.29 -16.18 -9.65
CA ARG A 45 -11.35 -16.19 -8.64
C ARG A 45 -11.44 -14.92 -7.82
N VAL A 46 -10.45 -14.03 -7.87
CA VAL A 46 -10.40 -12.79 -7.08
C VAL A 46 -11.61 -11.91 -7.36
N GLY A 47 -11.83 -11.54 -8.63
CA GLY A 47 -12.96 -10.69 -9.03
C GLY A 47 -14.32 -11.27 -8.62
N PRO A 48 -14.64 -12.53 -8.95
CA PRO A 48 -15.88 -13.17 -8.52
C PRO A 48 -16.08 -13.21 -7.01
N ARG A 49 -15.01 -13.36 -6.23
CA ARG A 49 -15.07 -13.47 -4.77
C ARG A 49 -15.34 -12.11 -4.13
N ILE A 50 -14.66 -11.07 -4.58
CA ILE A 50 -14.92 -9.69 -4.18
C ILE A 50 -16.37 -9.31 -4.54
N ASP A 51 -16.84 -9.62 -5.75
CA ASP A 51 -18.22 -9.36 -6.19
C ASP A 51 -19.24 -10.04 -5.26
N THR A 52 -19.03 -11.32 -4.96
CA THR A 52 -19.91 -12.10 -4.09
C THR A 52 -19.97 -11.52 -2.68
N GLU A 53 -18.83 -11.18 -2.09
CA GLU A 53 -18.81 -10.64 -0.74
C GLU A 53 -19.45 -9.24 -0.68
N LEU A 54 -19.22 -8.37 -1.67
CA LEU A 54 -19.88 -7.08 -1.75
C LEU A 54 -21.41 -7.21 -1.88
N LYS A 55 -21.89 -8.15 -2.71
CA LYS A 55 -23.33 -8.46 -2.84
C LYS A 55 -23.93 -8.95 -1.52
N ASN A 56 -23.24 -9.81 -0.78
CA ASN A 56 -23.70 -10.30 0.53
C ASN A 56 -23.95 -9.15 1.52
N GLN A 57 -23.22 -8.05 1.36
CA GLN A 57 -23.36 -6.84 2.18
C GLN A 57 -24.31 -5.80 1.56
N GLY A 58 -24.94 -6.11 0.42
CA GLY A 58 -25.94 -5.26 -0.21
C GLY A 58 -25.40 -4.32 -1.30
N TYR A 59 -24.10 -4.34 -1.61
CA TYR A 59 -23.50 -3.55 -2.68
C TYR A 59 -23.74 -4.22 -4.05
N ASN A 60 -24.95 -4.02 -4.60
CA ASN A 60 -25.48 -4.67 -5.79
C ASN A 60 -25.43 -3.81 -7.07
N GLY A 61 -24.89 -2.58 -7.01
CA GLY A 61 -24.64 -1.74 -8.19
C GLY A 61 -23.31 -2.02 -8.93
N PRO A 62 -23.04 -1.35 -10.06
CA PRO A 62 -21.87 -1.58 -10.91
C PRO A 62 -20.54 -1.76 -10.16
N LEU A 63 -19.72 -2.75 -10.54
CA LEU A 63 -18.46 -3.06 -9.88
C LEU A 63 -17.28 -2.94 -10.85
N THR A 64 -16.28 -2.17 -10.46
CA THR A 64 -14.99 -2.07 -11.14
C THR A 64 -13.89 -2.50 -10.17
N ILE A 65 -13.03 -3.42 -10.57
CA ILE A 65 -11.89 -3.88 -9.75
C ILE A 65 -10.60 -3.54 -10.49
N ILE A 66 -9.74 -2.78 -9.84
CA ILE A 66 -8.46 -2.30 -10.38
C ILE A 66 -7.34 -2.89 -9.52
N GLY A 67 -6.60 -3.85 -10.07
CA GLY A 67 -5.34 -4.34 -9.52
C GLY A 67 -4.20 -3.45 -10.00
N ILE A 68 -3.43 -2.91 -9.06
CA ILE A 68 -2.37 -1.95 -9.35
C ILE A 68 -1.12 -2.29 -8.53
N GLY A 69 0.04 -2.16 -9.15
CA GLY A 69 1.33 -2.45 -8.53
C GLY A 69 2.45 -2.54 -9.56
N ASN A 70 3.65 -2.89 -9.12
CA ASN A 70 4.77 -3.18 -10.01
C ASN A 70 4.64 -4.60 -10.59
N LEU A 71 4.45 -4.69 -11.91
CA LEU A 71 4.27 -5.92 -12.66
C LEU A 71 5.58 -6.51 -13.20
N GLU A 72 6.72 -5.88 -12.91
CA GLU A 72 8.03 -6.39 -13.31
C GLU A 72 8.26 -7.80 -12.71
N GLY A 73 8.49 -8.78 -13.58
CA GLY A 73 8.69 -10.18 -13.18
C GLY A 73 7.41 -10.94 -12.79
N VAL A 74 6.23 -10.31 -12.85
CA VAL A 74 4.96 -11.01 -12.58
C VAL A 74 4.60 -11.93 -13.76
N PRO A 75 4.30 -13.22 -13.53
CA PRO A 75 4.00 -14.16 -14.62
C PRO A 75 2.81 -13.75 -15.48
N HIS A 76 2.93 -13.94 -16.80
CA HIS A 76 1.85 -13.66 -17.75
C HIS A 76 0.55 -14.38 -17.40
N ASP A 77 0.61 -15.68 -17.14
CA ASP A 77 -0.58 -16.50 -16.91
C ASP A 77 -1.32 -16.06 -15.64
N PHE A 78 -0.60 -15.53 -14.66
CA PHE A 78 -1.17 -14.95 -13.45
C PHE A 78 -1.98 -13.67 -13.76
N LEU A 79 -1.38 -12.72 -14.50
CA LEU A 79 -2.06 -11.48 -14.90
C LEU A 79 -3.24 -11.75 -15.84
N LYS A 80 -3.09 -12.71 -16.77
CA LYS A 80 -4.17 -13.11 -17.68
C LYS A 80 -5.32 -13.73 -16.91
N ALA A 81 -5.04 -14.59 -15.93
CA ALA A 81 -6.05 -15.16 -15.06
C ALA A 81 -6.79 -14.05 -14.27
N LEU A 82 -6.09 -13.07 -13.70
CA LEU A 82 -6.71 -11.90 -13.05
C LEU A 82 -7.63 -11.12 -14.00
N SER A 83 -7.14 -10.77 -15.18
CA SER A 83 -7.92 -10.04 -16.20
C SER A 83 -9.18 -10.83 -16.61
N SER A 84 -9.05 -12.15 -16.83
CA SER A 84 -10.19 -13.02 -17.15
C SER A 84 -11.23 -13.11 -16.01
N GLY A 85 -10.79 -12.92 -14.77
CA GLY A 85 -11.62 -12.79 -13.57
C GLY A 85 -12.28 -11.43 -13.42
N GLY A 86 -12.04 -10.48 -14.33
CA GLY A 86 -12.64 -9.14 -14.32
C GLY A 86 -11.84 -8.09 -13.57
N VAL A 87 -10.53 -8.30 -13.36
CA VAL A 87 -9.63 -7.32 -12.76
C VAL A 87 -8.94 -6.50 -13.85
N VAL A 88 -9.14 -5.19 -13.83
CA VAL A 88 -8.36 -4.25 -14.65
C VAL A 88 -6.98 -4.10 -14.04
N ILE A 89 -5.94 -4.21 -14.85
CA ILE A 89 -4.56 -4.24 -14.38
C ILE A 89 -3.86 -2.93 -14.77
N LYS A 90 -3.25 -2.26 -13.80
CA LYS A 90 -2.49 -1.02 -13.98
C LYS A 90 -1.05 -1.22 -13.49
N GLN A 91 -0.08 -0.94 -14.36
CA GLN A 91 1.34 -0.99 -14.02
C GLN A 91 1.76 0.31 -13.35
N LEU A 92 2.42 0.21 -12.20
CA LEU A 92 3.07 1.33 -11.53
C LEU A 92 4.61 1.25 -11.68
N PRO A 93 5.27 2.40 -11.87
CA PRO A 93 6.72 2.49 -11.69
C PRO A 93 7.14 2.07 -10.29
N LEU A 94 8.33 1.45 -10.18
CA LEU A 94 8.94 1.12 -8.88
C LEU A 94 9.00 2.35 -7.95
N GLY A 95 8.59 2.18 -6.69
CA GLY A 95 8.58 3.29 -5.72
C GLY A 95 7.43 4.28 -5.89
N SER A 96 6.50 4.03 -6.82
CA SER A 96 5.19 4.67 -6.83
C SER A 96 4.22 3.90 -5.94
N ASP A 97 3.25 4.60 -5.35
CA ASP A 97 2.22 3.99 -4.52
C ASP A 97 0.82 4.09 -5.17
N MET A 98 -0.04 3.11 -4.89
CA MET A 98 -1.45 3.14 -5.31
C MET A 98 -2.18 4.39 -4.82
N MET A 99 -1.83 4.89 -3.63
CA MET A 99 -2.54 6.00 -2.98
C MET A 99 -2.46 7.31 -3.77
N SER A 100 -1.38 7.52 -4.52
CA SER A 100 -1.21 8.62 -5.47
C SER A 100 -2.27 8.58 -6.58
N CYS A 101 -2.57 7.38 -7.10
CA CYS A 101 -3.61 7.16 -8.10
C CYS A 101 -5.00 7.35 -7.52
N VAL A 102 -5.25 6.84 -6.31
CA VAL A 102 -6.52 7.03 -5.58
C VAL A 102 -6.77 8.51 -5.33
N ARG A 103 -5.78 9.26 -4.82
CA ARG A 103 -5.89 10.72 -4.62
C ARG A 103 -6.20 11.42 -5.93
N ARG A 104 -5.45 11.16 -6.99
CA ARG A 104 -5.70 11.76 -8.31
C ARG A 104 -7.12 11.47 -8.81
N ALA A 105 -7.61 10.24 -8.66
CA ALA A 105 -8.97 9.85 -9.00
C ALA A 105 -10.01 10.64 -8.19
N LEU A 106 -9.83 10.74 -6.87
CA LEU A 106 -10.74 11.50 -6.01
C LEU A 106 -10.74 12.99 -6.39
N PHE A 107 -9.59 13.62 -6.58
CA PHE A 107 -9.51 15.03 -6.96
C PHE A 107 -9.84 15.31 -8.43
N SER A 108 -10.07 14.27 -9.24
CA SER A 108 -10.55 14.43 -10.61
C SER A 108 -12.00 14.95 -10.63
N ARG A 109 -12.40 15.53 -11.77
CA ARG A 109 -13.79 15.91 -12.05
C ARG A 109 -14.52 14.86 -12.88
N GLU A 110 -14.07 13.61 -12.80
CA GLU A 110 -14.64 12.56 -13.63
C GLU A 110 -16.00 12.10 -13.05
N PRO A 111 -17.06 12.02 -13.87
CA PRO A 111 -18.40 11.66 -13.40
C PRO A 111 -18.47 10.31 -12.67
N ARG A 112 -17.52 9.40 -12.94
CA ARG A 112 -17.48 8.08 -12.29
C ARG A 112 -17.16 8.13 -10.80
N PHE A 113 -16.58 9.22 -10.31
CA PHE A 113 -16.26 9.42 -8.89
C PHE A 113 -17.28 10.35 -8.21
N GLU A 114 -18.39 10.67 -8.86
CA GLU A 114 -19.49 11.42 -8.26
C GLU A 114 -20.37 10.54 -7.35
N PRO A 115 -21.03 11.12 -6.33
CA PRO A 115 -21.87 10.36 -5.41
C PRO A 115 -23.22 9.98 -6.05
N PRO A 116 -23.85 8.85 -5.65
CA PRO A 116 -23.39 7.92 -4.62
C PRO A 116 -22.26 7.00 -5.11
N LEU A 117 -21.23 6.83 -4.29
CA LEU A 117 -20.02 6.06 -4.62
C LEU A 117 -19.57 5.23 -3.42
N SER A 118 -19.35 3.94 -3.64
CA SER A 118 -18.56 3.11 -2.73
C SER A 118 -17.16 2.92 -3.30
N MET A 119 -16.13 3.10 -2.48
CA MET A 119 -14.75 2.81 -2.83
C MET A 119 -14.19 1.80 -1.84
N MET A 120 -13.59 0.73 -2.35
CA MET A 120 -12.88 -0.24 -1.54
C MET A 120 -11.38 -0.12 -1.77
N LEU A 121 -10.62 -0.01 -0.69
CA LEU A 121 -9.16 -0.02 -0.74
C LEU A 121 -8.65 -1.33 -0.14
N ILE A 122 -7.92 -2.10 -0.92
CA ILE A 122 -7.26 -3.34 -0.48
C ILE A 122 -5.76 -3.03 -0.41
N THR A 123 -5.25 -2.77 0.79
CA THR A 123 -3.88 -2.29 0.99
C THR A 123 -3.38 -2.56 2.42
N ALA A 124 -2.06 -2.77 2.55
CA ALA A 124 -1.37 -2.83 3.85
C ALA A 124 -0.73 -1.48 4.23
N VAL A 125 -1.06 -0.41 3.50
CA VAL A 125 -0.50 0.93 3.70
C VAL A 125 -0.76 1.44 5.11
N HIS A 126 0.25 2.13 5.66
CA HIS A 126 0.22 2.72 6.99
C HIS A 126 -0.94 3.72 7.15
N ALA A 127 -1.49 3.82 8.36
CA ALA A 127 -2.66 4.64 8.68
C ALA A 127 -2.53 6.10 8.23
N GLU A 128 -1.34 6.70 8.36
CA GLU A 128 -1.05 8.08 7.98
C GLU A 128 -1.33 8.38 6.50
N LEU A 129 -1.03 7.43 5.60
CA LEU A 129 -1.28 7.61 4.17
C LEU A 129 -2.76 7.41 3.81
N LEU A 130 -3.51 6.74 4.67
CA LEU A 130 -4.95 6.56 4.52
C LEU A 130 -5.72 7.78 5.05
N GLU A 131 -5.16 8.52 6.02
CA GLU A 131 -5.80 9.67 6.68
C GLU A 131 -6.29 10.71 5.67
N ASP A 132 -5.47 11.07 4.68
CA ASP A 132 -5.84 11.99 3.61
C ASP A 132 -7.10 11.54 2.86
N VAL A 133 -7.18 10.26 2.51
CA VAL A 133 -8.34 9.69 1.79
C VAL A 133 -9.56 9.66 2.70
N ILE A 134 -9.39 9.25 3.96
CA ILE A 134 -10.47 9.24 4.95
C ILE A 134 -11.05 10.64 5.11
N CYS A 135 -10.20 11.66 5.20
CA CYS A 135 -10.61 13.06 5.30
C CYS A 135 -11.41 13.50 4.07
N VAL A 136 -10.99 13.11 2.85
CA VAL A 136 -11.75 13.41 1.63
C VAL A 136 -13.15 12.78 1.67
N PHE A 137 -13.27 11.51 2.05
CA PHE A 137 -14.57 10.83 2.14
C PHE A 137 -15.46 11.46 3.22
N PHE A 138 -14.90 11.77 4.38
CA PHE A 138 -15.59 12.45 5.47
C PHE A 138 -16.15 13.82 5.02
N ASN A 139 -15.31 14.63 4.37
CA ASN A 139 -15.68 15.98 3.93
C ASN A 139 -16.71 15.99 2.79
N ARG A 140 -16.73 14.95 1.94
CA ARG A 140 -17.72 14.83 0.86
C ARG A 140 -19.08 14.34 1.34
N GLY A 141 -19.17 13.81 2.56
CA GLY A 141 -20.41 13.47 3.22
C GLY A 141 -20.94 12.05 2.89
N PRO A 142 -22.15 11.74 3.35
CA PRO A 142 -22.62 10.36 3.55
C PRO A 142 -22.89 9.55 2.28
N ARG A 143 -22.89 10.19 1.11
CA ARG A 143 -23.04 9.51 -0.19
C ARG A 143 -21.73 8.94 -0.73
N TYR A 144 -20.61 9.23 -0.06
CA TYR A 144 -19.33 8.59 -0.28
C TYR A 144 -19.08 7.57 0.81
N ASN A 145 -18.90 6.32 0.41
CA ASN A 145 -18.73 5.19 1.32
C ASN A 145 -17.36 4.56 1.11
N LEU A 146 -16.60 4.43 2.21
CA LEU A 146 -15.27 3.82 2.19
C LEU A 146 -15.33 2.42 2.80
N LEU A 147 -14.78 1.46 2.05
CA LEU A 147 -14.62 0.06 2.42
C LEU A 147 -13.12 -0.26 2.47
N LEU A 148 -12.68 -1.10 3.39
CA LEU A 148 -11.26 -1.42 3.57
C LEU A 148 -11.02 -2.92 3.61
N ALA A 149 -9.94 -3.39 2.99
CA ALA A 149 -9.38 -4.69 3.30
C ALA A 149 -7.86 -4.61 3.46
N PHE A 150 -7.34 -5.37 4.41
CA PHE A 150 -5.93 -5.35 4.78
C PHE A 150 -5.48 -6.77 5.13
N PRO A 151 -4.20 -7.13 4.94
CA PRO A 151 -3.72 -8.45 5.30
C PRO A 151 -3.82 -8.69 6.80
N ALA A 152 -3.95 -9.94 7.21
CA ALA A 152 -3.88 -10.29 8.63
C ALA A 152 -2.50 -9.88 9.18
N VAL A 153 -2.48 -9.02 10.19
CA VAL A 153 -1.24 -8.47 10.77
C VAL A 153 -0.36 -9.62 11.26
N THR A 154 0.79 -9.84 10.62
CA THR A 154 1.85 -10.71 11.13
C THR A 154 2.74 -9.91 12.08
N GLU A 155 2.32 -9.89 13.35
CA GLU A 155 3.15 -9.81 14.57
C GLU A 155 3.99 -8.55 14.91
N HIS A 156 4.16 -7.52 14.07
CA HIS A 156 5.08 -6.41 14.45
C HIS A 156 4.67 -4.96 14.15
N ALA A 157 3.37 -4.61 14.14
CA ALA A 157 2.96 -3.21 14.23
C ALA A 157 1.79 -3.03 15.20
N ASP A 158 1.95 -2.11 16.15
CA ASP A 158 0.94 -1.65 17.10
C ASP A 158 -0.33 -1.16 16.37
N PRO A 159 -1.51 -1.21 17.03
CA PRO A 159 -2.58 -2.03 16.51
C PRO A 159 -3.91 -1.28 16.60
N GLU A 160 -4.16 -0.30 15.74
CA GLU A 160 -5.54 0.17 15.54
C GLU A 160 -5.78 0.41 14.05
N PRO A 161 -6.73 -0.32 13.42
CA PRO A 161 -7.19 0.08 12.11
C PRO A 161 -7.73 1.52 12.20
N PRO A 162 -7.54 2.37 11.16
CA PRO A 162 -7.98 3.78 11.16
C PRO A 162 -9.48 4.00 11.41
N THR A 163 -10.25 2.93 11.52
CA THR A 163 -11.70 2.90 11.65
C THR A 163 -12.21 3.20 13.05
N LEU A 164 -11.35 3.33 14.06
CA LEU A 164 -11.76 3.86 15.37
C LEU A 164 -12.04 5.38 15.37
N LEU A 165 -11.75 6.08 14.27
CA LEU A 165 -11.88 7.54 14.21
C LEU A 165 -13.11 8.06 13.44
N VAL A 166 -13.86 7.22 12.70
CA VAL A 166 -14.98 7.73 11.89
C VAL A 166 -16.16 6.75 11.83
N ASP A 167 -17.34 7.20 12.25
CA ASP A 167 -18.58 6.41 12.20
C ASP A 167 -19.12 6.12 10.79
N ASN A 168 -18.46 6.58 9.72
CA ASN A 168 -18.95 6.51 8.33
C ASN A 168 -18.31 5.40 7.47
N PHE A 169 -17.55 4.47 8.04
CA PHE A 169 -17.03 3.33 7.27
C PHE A 169 -18.11 2.29 6.96
N GLY A 170 -18.13 1.80 5.72
CA GLY A 170 -19.08 0.79 5.27
C GLY A 170 -18.69 -0.63 5.65
N GLY A 171 -17.38 -0.92 5.75
CA GLY A 171 -16.95 -2.24 6.21
C GLY A 171 -15.45 -2.49 6.11
N GLU A 172 -15.01 -3.49 6.88
CA GLU A 172 -13.63 -3.97 6.95
C GLU A 172 -13.53 -5.48 6.73
N TRP A 173 -12.53 -5.90 5.97
CA TRP A 173 -12.23 -7.31 5.72
C TRP A 173 -10.75 -7.62 5.90
N VAL A 174 -10.48 -8.86 6.31
CA VAL A 174 -9.14 -9.42 6.24
C VAL A 174 -8.89 -9.94 4.82
N TRP A 175 -7.77 -9.53 4.21
CA TRP A 175 -7.30 -9.97 2.90
C TRP A 175 -6.60 -11.34 3.00
N ASP A 176 -7.39 -12.39 3.21
CA ASP A 176 -6.90 -13.76 3.22
C ASP A 176 -7.99 -14.77 2.81
N ARG A 177 -7.64 -16.07 2.84
CA ARG A 177 -8.52 -17.19 2.50
C ARG A 177 -9.63 -17.46 3.51
N LEU A 178 -9.63 -16.81 4.66
CA LEU A 178 -10.64 -16.95 5.72
C LEU A 178 -11.60 -15.74 5.75
N GLY A 179 -11.15 -14.59 5.26
CA GLY A 179 -11.86 -13.34 5.11
C GLY A 179 -12.37 -13.12 3.70
N LEU A 180 -11.90 -12.07 3.02
CA LEU A 180 -12.43 -11.61 1.74
C LEU A 180 -12.30 -12.64 0.61
N LEU A 181 -11.25 -13.46 0.63
CA LEU A 181 -11.00 -14.47 -0.40
C LEU A 181 -11.57 -15.85 -0.04
N LYS A 182 -12.39 -15.94 1.01
CA LYS A 182 -12.97 -17.20 1.48
C LYS A 182 -13.70 -17.95 0.37
N ASP A 183 -13.39 -19.24 0.27
CA ASP A 183 -14.02 -20.15 -0.67
C ASP A 183 -15.22 -20.89 -0.02
N PRO A 184 -16.47 -20.54 -0.36
CA PRO A 184 -17.64 -21.32 0.06
C PRO A 184 -17.79 -22.69 -0.63
N GLY A 185 -16.91 -23.09 -1.56
CA GLY A 185 -16.97 -24.40 -2.21
C GLY A 185 -18.06 -24.56 -3.29
N SER A 186 -18.82 -23.50 -3.58
CA SER A 186 -19.80 -23.48 -4.68
C SER A 186 -19.16 -22.98 -5.99
N ALA A 187 -19.48 -23.65 -7.09
CA ALA A 187 -18.95 -23.41 -8.44
C ALA A 187 -19.70 -22.33 -9.25
N ASN A 188 -20.86 -21.85 -8.77
CA ASN A 188 -21.64 -20.84 -9.48
C ASN A 188 -21.32 -19.44 -8.95
N TYR A 189 -20.34 -18.79 -9.60
CA TYR A 189 -20.09 -17.36 -9.44
C TYR A 189 -20.84 -16.64 -10.56
N ASP A 190 -22.03 -16.12 -10.24
CA ASP A 190 -22.75 -15.26 -11.17
C ASP A 190 -22.10 -13.87 -11.11
N THR A 191 -20.99 -13.72 -11.84
CA THR A 191 -20.24 -12.46 -11.90
C THR A 191 -21.06 -11.44 -12.64
N ARG A 192 -21.22 -10.25 -12.07
CA ARG A 192 -21.58 -9.07 -12.85
C ARG A 192 -20.41 -8.75 -13.77
N ARG A 193 -20.30 -9.41 -14.92
CA ARG A 193 -19.42 -8.95 -15.99
C ARG A 193 -19.97 -7.62 -16.47
N GLN A 194 -19.50 -6.53 -15.88
CA GLN A 194 -19.66 -5.21 -16.46
C GLN A 194 -18.32 -4.83 -17.08
N ASP A 195 -18.21 -5.20 -18.35
CA ASP A 195 -17.52 -4.40 -19.34
C ASP A 195 -18.03 -2.96 -19.18
N THR A 196 -17.30 -2.16 -18.41
CA THR A 196 -17.68 -0.76 -18.17
C THR A 196 -17.21 0.13 -19.32
N GLY A 197 -16.51 -0.41 -20.33
CA GLY A 197 -16.01 0.34 -21.49
C GLY A 197 -15.21 1.60 -21.13
N CYS A 198 -14.69 1.70 -19.90
CA CYS A 198 -14.17 2.95 -19.33
C CYS A 198 -12.88 2.76 -18.51
N GLU A 199 -12.45 1.52 -18.28
CA GLU A 199 -11.20 1.22 -17.57
C GLU A 199 -10.34 0.31 -18.43
N SER A 200 -9.36 0.92 -19.08
CA SER A 200 -8.33 0.25 -19.84
C SER A 200 -7.18 -0.19 -18.94
N HIS A 201 -6.50 -1.25 -19.35
CA HIS A 201 -5.18 -1.57 -18.84
C HIS A 201 -4.22 -0.44 -19.20
N CYS A 202 -3.44 0.06 -18.24
CA CYS A 202 -2.57 1.21 -18.48
C CYS A 202 -1.19 1.06 -17.83
N CYS A 203 -0.22 1.75 -18.42
CA CYS A 203 1.16 1.74 -17.97
C CYS A 203 1.53 3.11 -17.39
N GLY A 204 1.86 3.16 -16.10
CA GLY A 204 2.27 4.41 -15.43
C GLY A 204 3.71 4.85 -15.74
N LEU A 205 4.50 4.04 -16.45
CA LEU A 205 5.87 4.35 -16.88
C LEU A 205 5.94 4.93 -18.29
N CYS A 206 4.99 4.53 -19.14
CA CYS A 206 4.95 4.91 -20.54
C CYS A 206 3.73 5.81 -20.71
N ASP A 207 3.96 7.11 -20.56
CA ASP A 207 2.93 8.13 -20.77
C ASP A 207 2.18 7.84 -22.08
N ASP A 208 0.85 7.90 -22.01
CA ASP A 208 -0.13 7.65 -23.07
C ASP A 208 -0.45 6.18 -23.44
N PHE A 209 0.15 5.16 -22.80
CA PHE A 209 -0.31 3.79 -23.05
C PHE A 209 -1.56 3.43 -22.24
N SER A 210 -2.64 3.16 -22.96
CA SER A 210 -3.84 2.52 -22.41
C SER A 210 -4.49 1.62 -23.45
N SER A 211 -4.89 0.41 -23.07
CA SER A 211 -5.59 -0.53 -23.94
C SER A 211 -6.70 -1.29 -23.21
N ASP A 212 -7.83 -1.48 -23.88
CA ASP A 212 -8.91 -2.35 -23.39
C ASP A 212 -8.55 -3.84 -23.54
N SER A 213 -7.59 -4.15 -24.40
CA SER A 213 -7.09 -5.52 -24.62
C SER A 213 -5.95 -5.84 -23.66
N PHE A 214 -6.12 -6.89 -22.87
CA PHE A 214 -5.04 -7.42 -22.03
C PHE A 214 -3.84 -7.88 -22.87
N ASP A 215 -4.09 -8.51 -24.02
CA ASP A 215 -3.00 -9.01 -24.87
C ASP A 215 -2.18 -7.84 -25.47
N ASP A 216 -2.81 -6.71 -25.83
CA ASP A 216 -2.10 -5.51 -26.29
C ASP A 216 -1.30 -4.85 -25.17
N PHE A 217 -1.91 -4.75 -23.97
CA PHE A 217 -1.21 -4.26 -22.79
C PHE A 217 0.00 -5.12 -22.44
N LYS A 218 -0.12 -6.44 -22.55
CA LYS A 218 1.01 -7.33 -22.31
C LYS A 218 2.09 -7.15 -23.37
N ALA A 219 1.72 -7.09 -24.65
CA ALA A 219 2.65 -6.84 -25.74
C ALA A 219 3.43 -5.53 -25.54
N HIS A 220 2.76 -4.50 -24.97
CA HIS A 220 3.43 -3.28 -24.55
C HIS A 220 4.45 -3.52 -23.42
N LEU A 221 4.10 -4.24 -22.36
CA LEU A 221 5.05 -4.53 -21.27
C LEU A 221 6.27 -5.32 -21.72
N ASP A 222 6.13 -6.20 -22.71
CA ASP A 222 7.24 -6.97 -23.30
C ASP A 222 8.01 -6.21 -24.39
N SER A 223 7.59 -4.98 -24.70
CA SER A 223 8.22 -4.21 -25.77
C SER A 223 9.59 -3.67 -25.35
N PRO A 224 10.56 -3.59 -26.29
CA PRO A 224 11.84 -2.93 -26.02
C PRO A 224 11.67 -1.48 -25.55
N GLN A 225 10.66 -0.77 -26.07
CA GLN A 225 10.36 0.61 -25.68
C GLN A 225 9.99 0.71 -24.19
N HIS A 226 9.22 -0.25 -23.68
CA HIS A 226 8.91 -0.31 -22.26
C HIS A 226 10.15 -0.63 -21.42
N ALA A 227 11.00 -1.56 -21.88
CA ALA A 227 12.26 -1.88 -21.22
C ALA A 227 13.23 -0.68 -21.16
N ASP A 228 13.32 0.11 -22.23
CA ASP A 228 14.11 1.34 -22.27
C ASP A 228 13.58 2.38 -21.27
N LYS A 229 12.25 2.54 -21.20
CA LYS A 229 11.61 3.42 -20.21
C LYS A 229 11.85 2.97 -18.78
N MET A 230 11.80 1.67 -18.53
CA MET A 230 12.18 1.08 -17.25
C MET A 230 13.63 1.40 -16.89
N HIS A 231 14.56 1.18 -17.82
CA HIS A 231 15.98 1.46 -17.60
C HIS A 231 16.25 2.95 -17.32
N GLU A 232 15.62 3.85 -18.08
CA GLU A 232 15.66 5.30 -17.86
C GLU A 232 15.18 5.65 -16.44
N TYR A 233 14.04 5.08 -16.03
CA TYR A 233 13.43 5.34 -14.73
C TYR A 233 14.29 4.80 -13.56
N LEU A 234 14.82 3.59 -13.67
CA LEU A 234 15.71 3.01 -12.67
C LEU A 234 17.02 3.81 -12.54
N SER A 235 17.56 4.30 -13.66
CA SER A 235 18.74 5.17 -13.66
C SER A 235 18.45 6.49 -12.93
N TYR A 236 17.28 7.08 -13.15
CA TYR A 236 16.82 8.27 -12.43
C TYR A 236 16.69 8.02 -10.92
N LEU A 237 16.07 6.91 -10.52
CA LEU A 237 15.93 6.56 -9.10
C LEU A 237 17.30 6.35 -8.43
N ALA A 238 18.21 5.62 -9.09
CA ALA A 238 19.56 5.41 -8.60
C ALA A 238 20.30 6.75 -8.39
N GLY A 239 20.19 7.67 -9.36
CA GLY A 239 20.75 9.02 -9.23
C GLY A 239 20.16 9.80 -8.04
N ARG A 240 18.85 9.69 -7.82
CA ARG A 240 18.18 10.32 -6.66
C ARG A 240 18.66 9.73 -5.34
N PHE A 241 18.78 8.41 -5.24
CA PHE A 241 19.29 7.73 -4.05
C PHE A 241 20.73 8.14 -3.73
N ASN A 242 21.62 8.12 -4.73
CA ASN A 242 23.00 8.54 -4.56
C ASN A 242 23.10 9.99 -4.06
N ARG A 243 22.27 10.90 -4.59
CA ARG A 243 22.25 12.29 -4.14
C ARG A 243 21.77 12.44 -2.69
N VAL A 244 20.80 11.64 -2.25
CA VAL A 244 20.35 11.63 -0.85
C VAL A 244 21.46 11.11 0.06
N LEU A 245 22.15 10.04 -0.36
CA LEU A 245 23.27 9.47 0.39
C LEU A 245 24.41 10.49 0.53
N GLU A 246 24.82 11.15 -0.56
CA GLU A 246 25.84 12.21 -0.56
C GLU A 246 25.49 13.36 0.38
N ASN A 247 24.23 13.79 0.37
CA ASN A 247 23.74 14.84 1.28
C ASN A 247 23.81 14.39 2.74
N PHE A 248 23.43 13.14 3.02
CA PHE A 248 23.47 12.58 4.37
C PHE A 248 24.90 12.46 4.88
N GLU A 249 25.80 11.90 4.08
CA GLU A 249 27.23 11.82 4.43
C GLU A 249 27.84 13.21 4.67
N SER A 250 27.46 14.20 3.84
CA SER A 250 27.92 15.58 4.01
C SER A 250 27.42 16.18 5.34
N ALA A 251 26.17 15.90 5.73
CA ALA A 251 25.62 16.34 7.01
C ALA A 251 26.34 15.70 8.20
N VAL A 252 26.63 14.40 8.14
CA VAL A 252 27.38 13.68 9.18
C VAL A 252 28.78 14.27 9.34
N ARG A 253 29.52 14.49 8.25
CA ARG A 253 30.86 15.11 8.29
C ARG A 253 30.83 16.51 8.91
N LEU A 254 29.80 17.31 8.61
CA LEU A 254 29.62 18.64 9.20
C LEU A 254 29.37 18.55 10.71
N GLN A 255 28.56 17.59 11.14
CA GLN A 255 28.27 17.32 12.55
C GLN A 255 29.52 16.86 13.31
N GLU A 256 30.30 15.93 12.76
CA GLU A 256 31.57 15.47 13.34
C GLU A 256 32.58 16.63 13.47
N SER A 257 32.73 17.44 12.42
CA SER A 257 33.58 18.64 12.45
C SER A 257 33.13 19.65 13.50
N TYR A 258 31.81 19.83 13.68
CA TYR A 258 31.28 20.71 14.72
C TYR A 258 31.57 20.16 16.11
N LEU A 259 31.34 18.87 16.35
CA LEU A 259 31.62 18.22 17.62
C LEU A 259 33.10 18.33 17.99
N ALA A 260 34.00 18.08 17.04
CA ALA A 260 35.44 18.22 17.23
C ALA A 260 35.84 19.65 17.66
N LYS A 261 35.19 20.70 17.11
CA LYS A 261 35.41 22.10 17.52
C LYS A 261 34.91 22.37 18.94
N VAL A 262 33.79 21.78 19.33
CA VAL A 262 33.25 21.91 20.70
C VAL A 262 34.18 21.22 21.70
N GLU A 263 34.67 20.02 21.39
CA GLU A 263 35.63 19.29 22.22
C GLU A 263 36.98 20.01 22.35
N ALA A 264 37.47 20.61 21.26
CA ALA A 264 38.67 21.44 21.30
C ALA A 264 38.48 22.63 22.26
N LYS A 265 37.37 23.36 22.15
CA LYS A 265 37.04 24.46 23.07
C LYS A 265 36.83 23.99 24.51
N ARG A 266 36.21 22.82 24.72
CA ARG A 266 36.08 22.21 26.06
C ARG A 266 37.46 21.96 26.66
N ARG A 267 38.39 21.37 25.91
CA ARG A 267 39.77 21.14 26.36
C ARG A 267 40.47 22.46 26.70
N GLU A 268 40.38 23.47 25.84
CA GLU A 268 40.92 24.81 26.13
C GLU A 268 40.34 25.38 27.43
N PHE A 269 39.02 25.29 27.62
CA PHE A 269 38.35 25.75 28.82
C PHE A 269 38.83 25.01 30.09
N VAL A 270 38.89 23.68 30.06
CA VAL A 270 39.41 22.85 31.17
C VAL A 270 40.86 23.24 31.51
N THR A 271 41.70 23.46 30.49
CA THR A 271 43.10 23.85 30.66
C THR A 271 43.23 25.24 31.28
N TRP A 272 42.39 26.21 30.89
CA TRP A 272 42.42 27.58 31.39
C TRP A 272 41.99 27.67 32.86
N PHE A 273 40.99 26.86 33.26
CA PHE A 273 40.48 26.88 34.62
C PHE A 273 41.19 25.92 35.58
N GLY A 274 42.23 25.21 35.13
CA GLY A 274 43.06 24.35 35.98
C GLY A 274 42.30 23.21 36.65
N LEU A 275 41.16 22.81 36.09
CA LEU A 275 40.40 21.65 36.55
C LEU A 275 41.10 20.42 35.98
N TYR A 276 41.96 19.77 36.76
CA TYR A 276 42.49 18.46 36.39
C TYR A 276 41.32 17.47 36.28
N ASP A 277 41.25 16.72 35.18
CA ASP A 277 40.45 15.50 35.11
C ASP A 277 40.99 14.55 36.18
N SER A 278 40.32 14.47 37.33
CA SER A 278 40.49 13.38 38.27
C SER A 278 39.61 12.25 37.77
N ASP A 279 40.16 11.35 36.97
CA ASP A 279 39.68 9.97 36.79
C ASP A 279 40.70 9.19 35.95
N ASP A 280 41.80 8.77 36.59
CA ASP A 280 42.57 7.58 36.21
C ASP A 280 42.45 6.59 37.38
N GLU A 281 41.34 5.86 37.44
CA GLU A 281 41.28 4.56 38.13
C GLU A 281 42.02 3.54 37.25
N ASP A 282 43.33 3.35 37.49
CA ASP A 282 44.05 2.12 37.11
C ASP A 282 44.48 1.41 38.41
N ASP A 283 43.58 0.57 38.88
CA ASP A 283 43.80 -0.34 40.00
C ASP A 283 44.48 -1.62 39.44
N THR A 284 45.80 -1.56 39.24
CA THR A 284 46.63 -2.73 38.97
C THR A 284 47.80 -2.86 39.98
N PRO A 285 47.95 -4.01 40.67
CA PRO A 285 48.95 -4.17 41.72
C PRO A 285 50.37 -4.35 41.16
N LYS A 286 51.34 -3.61 41.73
CA LYS A 286 52.77 -3.69 41.38
C LYS A 286 53.36 -5.07 41.69
N PRO A 287 54.21 -5.63 40.80
CA PRO A 287 54.97 -6.84 41.11
C PRO A 287 56.13 -6.55 42.08
N GLN A 288 56.33 -7.48 43.01
CA GLN A 288 57.43 -7.52 43.97
C GLN A 288 58.79 -7.45 43.27
N LYS A 289 59.71 -6.62 43.80
CA LYS A 289 61.14 -6.80 43.60
C LYS A 289 61.75 -7.39 44.87
N ALA A 290 62.29 -8.60 44.71
CA ALA A 290 63.26 -9.19 45.59
C ALA A 290 64.54 -8.33 45.60
N SER A 291 64.98 -7.91 46.78
CA SER A 291 66.20 -8.43 47.41
C SER A 291 66.35 -7.89 48.83
#